data_AF-A0A1D7QXW9-F1
#
_entry.id   AF-A0A1D7QXW9-F1
#
_cell.length_a   1.000
_cell.length_b   1.000
_cell.length_c   1.000
_cell.angle_alpha   90.00
_cell.angle_beta   90.00
_cell.angle_gamma   90.00
#
_symmetry.space_group_name_H-M   'P 1'
#
loop_
_entity.id
_entity.type
_entity.pdbx_description
1 polymer ?
#
loop_
_entity_poly.entity_id
_entity_poly.type
_entity_poly.pdbx_seq_one_letter_code
_entity_poly.pdbx_strand_id
1 'polypeptide(L)'
;MKWIFSAMLLVILGGCEMFDESEEMQTEPETVESDLSGNTPFEIREIRLPSGTGYFGEPIHSSLTIEWQEEPIELWIGESIQDASGKWHDFDPSPIQDQPHDDHQRLDIRSENIPPRDTLLTGPQTHVVSFWDRSPDEEGAIRLFQAKTAGELILFSKQETFEQGPDTEGWTAADHQIGQTRFDPAQIDTHDEEGIVITMNPGGKTSGEIRTMHPVSYGSYEIAMTVPDNPGTLTGFFLYGAPDYDHEIDIEVMNDQTGEIWLTTYADGKEQHAYKEEHAIDPTDGIHTYRIDYFPDYTGFFLNGEELARFTDGYSHEPMQLMVNYWRPSWLDQTPADEDTQLHIHWMNH
;
A
#
# COMPACT_ATOMS: atom_id res chain seq x y z
N MET A 1 -52.22 44.83 -44.76
CA MET A 1 -53.40 43.95 -44.69
C MET A 1 -53.25 43.10 -43.45
N LYS A 2 -54.29 43.11 -42.60
CA LYS A 2 -54.59 42.31 -41.40
C LYS A 2 -53.64 41.16 -40.97
N TRP A 3 -53.28 41.24 -39.68
CA TRP A 3 -53.17 40.20 -38.63
C TRP A 3 -53.90 38.87 -38.85
N ILE A 4 -53.38 37.79 -38.22
CA ILE A 4 -54.03 36.73 -37.37
C ILE A 4 -52.89 35.80 -36.85
N PHE A 5 -52.50 35.81 -35.56
CA PHE A 5 -52.95 34.94 -34.42
C PHE A 5 -52.79 33.42 -34.68
N SER A 6 -52.30 32.52 -33.80
CA SER A 6 -52.05 32.54 -32.35
C SER A 6 -51.23 31.31 -31.89
N ALA A 7 -50.51 31.49 -30.77
CA ALA A 7 -50.20 30.59 -29.63
C ALA A 7 -49.94 29.08 -29.80
N MET A 8 -48.83 28.60 -29.20
CA MET A 8 -48.91 27.89 -27.91
C MET A 8 -47.58 27.97 -27.15
N LEU A 9 -47.70 28.39 -25.89
CA LEU A 9 -46.66 28.42 -24.87
C LEU A 9 -46.60 27.04 -24.21
N LEU A 10 -45.42 26.44 -24.08
CA LEU A 10 -45.15 25.45 -23.04
C LEU A 10 -43.77 25.72 -22.46
N VAL A 11 -43.78 26.38 -21.30
CA VAL A 11 -42.64 26.45 -20.39
C VAL A 11 -42.58 25.11 -19.69
N ILE A 12 -41.55 24.31 -19.97
CA ILE A 12 -41.12 23.25 -19.07
C ILE A 12 -39.79 23.70 -18.50
N LEU A 13 -39.82 24.07 -17.23
CA LEU A 13 -38.66 24.16 -16.35
C LEU A 13 -38.13 22.73 -16.20
N GLY A 14 -37.12 22.36 -17.01
CA GLY A 14 -36.32 21.17 -16.79
C GLY A 14 -35.17 21.54 -15.87
N GLY A 15 -35.21 21.01 -14.65
CA GLY A 15 -34.16 21.20 -13.65
C GLY A 15 -32.81 20.74 -14.16
N CYS A 16 -31.79 21.54 -13.85
CA CYS A 16 -30.41 21.14 -13.90
C CYS A 16 -30.19 20.22 -12.68
N GLU A 17 -30.41 18.92 -12.83
CA GLU A 17 -29.94 17.94 -11.86
C GLU A 17 -28.45 17.73 -12.13
N MET A 18 -27.64 18.44 -11.35
CA MET A 18 -26.25 18.07 -11.12
C MET A 18 -26.29 16.70 -10.43
N PHE A 19 -25.68 15.70 -11.06
CA PHE A 19 -25.33 14.46 -10.37
C PHE A 19 -24.27 14.82 -9.32
N ASP A 20 -24.75 14.94 -8.08
CA ASP A 20 -23.95 14.95 -6.87
C ASP A 20 -23.93 13.50 -6.38
N GLU A 21 -23.01 12.70 -6.91
CA GLU A 21 -22.64 11.41 -6.33
C GLU A 21 -21.35 11.63 -5.53
N SER A 22 -21.48 12.35 -4.43
CA SER A 22 -20.64 12.13 -3.25
C SER A 22 -21.43 11.23 -2.29
N GLU A 23 -21.55 9.95 -2.64
CA GLU A 23 -21.80 8.95 -1.61
C GLU A 23 -20.54 8.90 -0.74
N GLU A 24 -20.54 9.72 0.33
CA GLU A 24 -19.72 9.46 1.50
C GLU A 24 -20.02 8.03 1.94
N MET A 25 -19.13 7.11 1.57
CA MET A 25 -19.05 5.79 2.15
C MET A 25 -18.86 6.00 3.65
N GLN A 26 -19.94 5.90 4.41
CA GLN A 26 -19.89 5.75 5.85
C GLN A 26 -19.20 4.41 6.11
N THR A 27 -17.87 4.45 6.19
CA THR A 27 -17.10 3.36 6.76
C THR A 27 -17.59 3.20 8.19
N GLU A 28 -18.16 2.04 8.50
CA GLU A 28 -18.31 1.62 9.89
C GLU A 28 -16.94 1.80 10.57
N PRO A 29 -16.89 2.26 11.84
CA PRO A 29 -15.60 2.51 12.48
C PRO A 29 -14.74 1.25 12.39
N GLU A 30 -13.60 1.41 11.73
CA GLU A 30 -12.48 0.47 11.67
C GLU A 30 -12.37 -0.24 13.02
N THR A 31 -12.25 -1.56 13.02
CA THR A 31 -12.30 -2.36 14.25
C THR A 31 -11.11 -2.06 15.16
N VAL A 32 -11.20 -1.03 15.98
CA VAL A 32 -10.20 -0.70 16.99
C VAL A 32 -10.33 -1.68 18.16
N GLU A 33 -9.29 -2.46 18.43
CA GLU A 33 -9.21 -3.23 19.66
C GLU A 33 -8.88 -2.29 20.81
N SER A 34 -9.81 -2.16 21.76
CA SER A 34 -9.65 -1.32 22.95
C SER A 34 -9.89 -2.11 24.23
N ASP A 35 -9.11 -1.78 25.27
CA ASP A 35 -9.23 -2.37 26.60
C ASP A 35 -9.18 -1.26 27.66
N LEU A 36 -10.06 -1.38 28.66
CA LEU A 36 -10.13 -0.49 29.82
C LEU A 36 -9.70 -1.27 31.06
N SER A 37 -8.73 -0.76 31.79
CA SER A 37 -8.22 -1.41 32.99
C SER A 37 -9.11 -1.11 34.20
N GLY A 38 -10.19 -1.87 34.37
CA GLY A 38 -11.07 -1.74 35.54
C GLY A 38 -11.98 -0.51 35.50
N ASN A 39 -12.20 0.14 36.64
CA ASN A 39 -13.10 1.31 36.75
C ASN A 39 -12.29 2.59 36.41
N THR A 40 -12.44 3.10 35.19
CA THR A 40 -11.81 4.36 34.75
C THR A 40 -12.68 5.57 35.10
N PRO A 41 -12.09 6.75 35.37
CA PRO A 41 -12.86 7.98 35.66
C PRO A 41 -13.52 8.60 34.42
N PHE A 42 -13.38 7.97 33.25
CA PHE A 42 -13.94 8.41 31.97
C PHE A 42 -14.46 7.23 31.15
N GLU A 43 -15.33 7.53 30.19
CA GLU A 43 -15.75 6.63 29.11
C GLU A 43 -15.16 7.10 27.77
N ILE A 44 -14.77 6.15 26.91
CA ILE A 44 -14.39 6.44 25.52
C ILE A 44 -15.69 6.62 24.70
N ARG A 45 -15.79 7.74 23.99
CA ARG A 45 -16.93 8.05 23.11
C ARG A 45 -16.60 7.83 21.64
N GLU A 46 -15.39 8.18 21.23
CA GLU A 46 -14.92 8.03 19.86
C GLU A 46 -13.42 7.76 19.88
N ILE A 47 -12.97 6.94 18.93
CA ILE A 47 -11.56 6.71 18.68
C ILE A 47 -11.35 6.59 17.17
N ARG A 48 -10.32 7.27 16.68
CA ARG A 48 -9.77 7.11 15.34
C ARG A 48 -8.28 6.99 15.49
N LEU A 49 -7.77 5.85 15.04
CA LEU A 49 -6.34 5.59 14.96
C LEU A 49 -5.90 5.78 13.50
N PRO A 50 -4.61 5.97 13.24
CA PRO A 50 -4.11 6.06 11.87
C PRO A 50 -4.37 4.74 11.13
N SER A 51 -4.83 4.85 9.89
CA SER A 51 -5.11 3.74 8.97
C SER A 51 -4.69 4.10 7.54
N GLY A 52 -4.64 3.11 6.67
CA GLY A 52 -4.23 3.27 5.27
C GLY A 52 -2.70 3.35 5.10
N THR A 53 -2.28 3.93 3.98
CA THR A 53 -0.87 4.04 3.61
C THR A 53 -0.28 5.38 4.08
N GLY A 54 0.88 5.34 4.72
CA GLY A 54 1.65 6.52 5.11
C GLY A 54 3.15 6.33 4.89
N TYR A 55 3.94 7.36 5.21
CA TYR A 55 5.37 7.36 4.99
C TYR A 55 6.16 7.74 6.24
N PHE A 56 7.35 7.16 6.39
CA PHE A 56 8.25 7.53 7.48
C PHE A 56 8.71 8.99 7.38
N GLY A 57 8.80 9.66 8.51
CA GLY A 57 9.10 11.10 8.57
C GLY A 57 7.90 12.00 8.27
N GLU A 58 6.72 11.45 8.00
CA GLU A 58 5.45 12.18 7.92
C GLU A 58 4.60 11.96 9.17
N PRO A 59 3.75 12.92 9.56
CA PRO A 59 2.92 12.79 10.74
C PRO A 59 1.81 11.74 10.55
N ILE A 60 1.62 10.91 11.58
CA ILE A 60 0.41 10.10 11.78
C ILE A 60 -0.42 10.70 12.90
N HIS A 61 -1.74 10.56 12.80
CA HIS A 61 -2.67 11.20 13.71
C HIS A 61 -3.57 10.21 14.43
N SER A 62 -3.72 10.42 15.74
CA SER A 62 -4.73 9.76 16.57
C SER A 62 -5.71 10.80 17.06
N SER A 63 -7.01 10.49 17.03
CA SER A 63 -8.03 11.32 17.65
C SER A 63 -8.91 10.49 18.57
N LEU A 64 -9.10 10.96 19.80
CA LEU A 64 -9.91 10.29 20.80
C LEU A 64 -10.86 11.30 21.43
N THR A 65 -12.09 10.87 21.68
CA THR A 65 -13.01 11.60 22.53
C THR A 65 -13.28 10.79 23.78
N ILE A 66 -13.11 11.42 24.94
CA ILE A 66 -13.54 10.88 26.22
C ILE A 66 -14.63 11.74 26.87
N GLU A 67 -15.41 11.15 27.77
CA GLU A 67 -16.34 11.86 28.64
C GLU A 67 -16.13 11.44 30.10
N TRP A 68 -15.87 12.43 30.96
CA TRP A 68 -15.66 12.20 32.39
C TRP A 68 -16.91 11.62 33.08
N GLN A 69 -16.71 10.60 33.90
CA GLN A 69 -17.73 9.99 34.76
C GLN A 69 -17.52 10.36 36.24
N GLU A 70 -16.28 10.69 36.59
CA GLU A 70 -15.85 11.15 37.91
C GLU A 70 -15.11 12.50 37.77
N GLU A 71 -14.59 13.02 38.88
CA GLU A 71 -13.82 14.28 38.88
C GLU A 71 -12.59 14.15 37.94
N PRO A 72 -12.37 15.11 37.03
CA PRO A 72 -11.27 15.04 36.07
C PRO A 72 -9.90 14.93 36.74
N ILE A 73 -9.08 14.01 36.23
CA ILE A 73 -7.68 13.86 36.63
C ILE A 73 -6.76 14.29 35.48
N GLU A 74 -5.52 14.65 35.79
CA GLU A 74 -4.50 14.81 34.75
C GLU A 74 -4.29 13.46 34.06
N LEU A 75 -4.40 13.43 32.73
CA LEU A 75 -4.07 12.24 31.93
C LEU A 75 -2.79 12.47 31.14
N TRP A 76 -2.00 11.41 31.04
CA TRP A 76 -0.85 11.33 30.15
C TRP A 76 -1.19 10.44 28.96
N ILE A 77 -0.77 10.85 27.77
CA ILE A 77 -0.81 10.04 26.57
C ILE A 77 0.56 9.42 26.31
N GLY A 78 0.56 8.12 26.05
CA GLY A 78 1.73 7.40 25.56
C GLY A 78 1.35 6.65 24.29
N GLU A 79 2.21 6.70 23.29
CA GLU A 79 1.99 6.06 22.00
C GLU A 79 3.20 5.22 21.61
N SER A 80 2.93 4.13 20.89
CA SER A 80 3.97 3.22 20.40
C SER A 80 3.59 2.68 19.02
N ILE A 81 4.59 2.36 18.21
CA ILE A 81 4.45 1.57 16.98
C ILE A 81 5.17 0.24 17.15
N GLN A 82 4.49 -0.84 16.80
CA GLN A 82 5.14 -2.12 16.51
C GLN A 82 5.32 -2.24 15.00
N ASP A 83 6.56 -2.40 14.55
CA ASP A 83 6.85 -2.66 13.14
C ASP A 83 6.54 -4.10 12.74
N ALA A 84 6.59 -4.36 11.43
CA ALA A 84 6.31 -5.67 10.85
C ALA A 84 7.25 -6.79 11.34
N SER A 85 8.40 -6.46 11.94
CA SER A 85 9.29 -7.45 12.59
C SER A 85 8.88 -7.79 14.03
N GLY A 86 7.87 -7.09 14.56
CA GLY A 86 7.41 -7.21 15.94
C GLY A 86 8.17 -6.32 16.93
N LYS A 87 9.07 -5.44 16.46
CA LYS A 87 9.84 -4.54 17.33
C LYS A 87 9.02 -3.30 17.67
N TRP A 88 9.02 -2.94 18.95
CA TRP A 88 8.33 -1.76 19.48
C TRP A 88 9.23 -0.52 19.43
N HIS A 89 8.59 0.62 19.12
CA HIS A 89 9.16 1.96 19.09
C HIS A 89 8.21 2.87 19.84
N ASP A 90 8.67 3.41 20.96
CA ASP A 90 7.87 4.28 21.83
C ASP A 90 8.10 5.75 21.45
N PHE A 91 7.03 6.53 21.45
CA PHE A 91 7.11 7.99 21.35
C PHE A 91 7.24 8.60 22.76
N ASP A 92 7.79 9.81 22.84
CA ASP A 92 7.90 10.52 24.11
C ASP A 92 6.49 10.79 24.69
N PRO A 93 6.18 10.27 25.89
CA PRO A 93 4.87 10.49 26.49
C PRO A 93 4.71 11.94 26.92
N SER A 94 3.47 12.42 26.94
CA SER A 94 3.19 13.80 27.34
C SER A 94 1.88 13.92 28.13
N PRO A 95 1.76 14.93 29.01
CA PRO A 95 0.46 15.25 29.60
C PRO A 95 -0.44 15.81 28.51
N ILE A 96 -1.71 15.38 28.49
CA ILE A 96 -2.71 15.94 27.58
C ILE A 96 -2.94 17.40 27.97
N GLN A 97 -2.76 18.31 27.02
CA GLN A 97 -2.88 19.76 27.27
C GLN A 97 -4.36 20.19 27.34
N ASP A 98 -4.59 21.33 28.02
CA ASP A 98 -5.89 22.02 28.08
C ASP A 98 -7.07 21.14 28.56
N GLN A 99 -6.80 20.22 29.49
CA GLN A 99 -7.85 19.40 30.08
C GLN A 99 -8.83 20.23 30.91
N PRO A 100 -10.14 20.11 30.65
CA PRO A 100 -11.14 20.72 31.50
C PRO A 100 -11.21 20.04 32.87
N HIS A 101 -11.54 20.83 33.88
CA HIS A 101 -11.69 20.37 35.27
C HIS A 101 -13.15 20.30 35.75
N ASP A 102 -14.13 20.45 34.84
CA ASP A 102 -15.55 20.36 35.17
C ASP A 102 -16.09 18.93 34.91
N ASP A 103 -17.00 18.46 35.77
CA ASP A 103 -17.61 17.12 35.70
C ASP A 103 -18.43 16.90 34.41
N HIS A 104 -18.40 15.67 33.87
CA HIS A 104 -19.13 15.24 32.67
C HIS A 104 -18.81 16.00 31.38
N GLN A 105 -17.63 16.61 31.32
CA GLN A 105 -17.18 17.30 30.12
C GLN A 105 -16.59 16.32 29.10
N ARG A 106 -16.89 16.58 27.82
CA ARG A 106 -16.25 15.94 26.67
C ARG A 106 -14.87 16.54 26.45
N LEU A 107 -13.85 15.68 26.31
CA LEU A 107 -12.48 16.06 25.97
C LEU A 107 -12.09 15.40 24.65
N ASP A 108 -11.72 16.22 23.67
CA ASP A 108 -11.21 15.78 22.37
C ASP A 108 -9.68 15.88 22.38
N ILE A 109 -9.03 14.73 22.22
CA ILE A 109 -7.59 14.55 22.29
C ILE A 109 -7.11 14.30 20.87
N ARG A 110 -6.09 15.05 20.46
CA ARG A 110 -5.40 14.84 19.18
C ARG A 110 -3.93 14.64 19.48
N SER A 111 -3.38 13.58 18.91
CA SER A 111 -1.94 13.33 18.94
C SER A 111 -1.41 13.26 17.52
N GLU A 112 -0.18 13.73 17.37
CA GLU A 112 0.57 13.73 16.12
C GLU A 112 1.98 13.25 16.43
N ASN A 113 2.38 12.16 15.78
CA ASN A 113 3.72 11.62 15.91
C ASN A 113 4.32 11.41 14.54
N ILE A 114 5.65 11.51 14.46
CA ILE A 114 6.39 11.30 13.22
C ILE A 114 7.19 10.00 13.36
N PRO A 115 6.81 8.92 12.65
CA PRO A 115 7.54 7.66 12.70
C PRO A 115 8.99 7.84 12.19
N PRO A 116 10.01 7.33 12.91
CA PRO A 116 11.41 7.49 12.53
C PRO A 116 11.76 6.69 11.26
N ARG A 117 12.51 7.31 10.34
CA ARG A 117 12.88 6.72 9.05
C ARG A 117 13.85 5.54 9.12
N ASP A 118 14.86 5.61 9.98
CA ASP A 118 16.01 4.69 9.89
C ASP A 118 15.89 3.44 10.77
N THR A 119 14.78 3.29 11.49
CA THR A 119 14.63 2.24 12.52
C THR A 119 13.46 1.31 12.31
N LEU A 120 12.48 1.72 11.51
CA LEU A 120 11.26 0.98 11.25
C LEU A 120 11.40 0.16 9.97
N LEU A 121 10.85 -1.06 10.02
CA LEU A 121 10.66 -1.87 8.82
C LEU A 121 9.40 -1.41 8.10
N THR A 122 9.46 -1.28 6.76
CA THR A 122 8.28 -0.96 5.97
C THR A 122 7.26 -2.10 6.02
N GLY A 123 5.99 -1.75 5.80
CA GLY A 123 4.88 -2.69 5.81
C GLY A 123 3.86 -2.43 6.92
N PRO A 124 3.05 -3.44 7.28
CA PRO A 124 1.97 -3.28 8.25
C PRO A 124 2.51 -2.94 9.64
N GLN A 125 1.90 -1.94 10.27
CA GLN A 125 2.28 -1.42 11.58
C GLN A 125 1.12 -1.54 12.56
N THR A 126 1.43 -1.88 13.80
CA THR A 126 0.46 -1.73 14.90
C THR A 126 0.75 -0.44 15.65
N HIS A 127 -0.11 0.56 15.48
CA HIS A 127 -0.06 1.78 16.29
C HIS A 127 -0.90 1.59 17.55
N VAL A 128 -0.34 1.98 18.69
CA VAL A 128 -0.96 1.86 20.02
C VAL A 128 -1.05 3.23 20.65
N VAL A 129 -2.23 3.59 21.15
CA VAL A 129 -2.45 4.75 22.02
C VAL A 129 -2.83 4.26 23.41
N SER A 130 -2.24 4.86 24.44
CA SER A 130 -2.56 4.56 25.84
C SER A 130 -2.77 5.83 26.65
N PHE A 131 -3.69 5.78 27.61
CA PHE A 131 -3.82 6.81 28.65
C PHE A 131 -3.32 6.30 29.99
N TRP A 132 -2.66 7.19 30.72
CA TRP A 132 -2.02 6.93 32.01
C TRP A 132 -2.43 7.97 33.05
N ASP A 133 -2.39 7.60 34.33
CA ASP A 133 -2.71 8.50 35.45
C ASP A 133 -1.58 9.50 35.80
N ARG A 134 -0.40 9.30 35.22
CA ARG A 134 0.82 10.11 35.31
C ARG A 134 1.76 9.70 34.17
N SER A 135 2.95 10.29 34.10
CA SER A 135 3.95 9.85 33.12
C SER A 135 4.21 8.34 33.22
N PRO A 136 4.17 7.58 32.11
CA PRO A 136 4.42 6.14 32.13
C PRO A 136 5.87 5.79 32.52
N ASP A 137 6.79 6.74 32.50
CA ASP A 137 8.16 6.57 32.96
C ASP A 137 8.29 6.58 34.50
N GLU A 138 7.24 6.96 35.22
CA GLU A 138 7.23 7.02 36.67
C GLU A 138 6.91 5.67 37.32
N GLU A 139 7.59 5.36 38.43
CA GLU A 139 7.32 4.15 39.20
C GLU A 139 5.88 4.16 39.74
N GLY A 140 5.13 3.10 39.41
CA GLY A 140 3.74 2.94 39.86
C GLY A 140 2.70 3.62 38.97
N ALA A 141 3.09 4.13 37.78
CA ALA A 141 2.14 4.59 36.78
C ALA A 141 1.15 3.49 36.39
N ILE A 142 -0.13 3.87 36.25
CA ILE A 142 -1.23 2.98 35.94
C ILE A 142 -1.74 3.33 34.55
N ARG A 143 -1.68 2.37 33.62
CA ARG A 143 -2.35 2.48 32.32
C ARG A 143 -3.84 2.33 32.53
N LEU A 144 -4.60 3.37 32.22
CA LEU A 144 -6.05 3.45 32.38
C LEU A 144 -6.80 2.93 31.15
N PHE A 145 -6.20 3.11 29.97
CA PHE A 145 -6.79 2.77 28.69
C PHE A 145 -5.72 2.38 27.69
N GLN A 146 -6.07 1.50 26.76
CA GLN A 146 -5.27 1.21 25.58
C GLN A 146 -6.19 0.97 24.38
N ALA A 147 -5.75 1.43 23.22
CA ALA A 147 -6.29 1.04 21.94
C ALA A 147 -5.18 0.82 20.92
N LYS A 148 -5.43 -0.03 19.93
CA LYS A 148 -4.48 -0.31 18.85
C LYS A 148 -5.16 -0.45 17.50
N THR A 149 -4.41 -0.19 16.43
CA THR A 149 -4.86 -0.43 15.05
C THR A 149 -5.07 -1.93 14.81
N ALA A 150 -6.02 -2.28 13.94
CA ALA A 150 -6.27 -3.66 13.52
C ALA A 150 -5.49 -4.06 12.26
N GLY A 151 -4.26 -3.56 12.11
CA GLY A 151 -3.38 -3.90 10.97
C GLY A 151 -3.63 -3.13 9.68
N GLU A 152 -4.39 -2.03 9.72
CA GLU A 152 -4.74 -1.22 8.55
C GLU A 152 -3.71 -0.14 8.21
N LEU A 153 -2.78 0.15 9.13
CA LEU A 153 -1.71 1.13 8.89
C LEU A 153 -0.54 0.43 8.20
N ILE A 154 -0.20 0.86 7.00
CA ILE A 154 0.98 0.41 6.26
C ILE A 154 1.89 1.62 6.10
N LEU A 155 3.15 1.50 6.53
CA LEU A 155 4.14 2.57 6.39
C LEU A 155 5.25 2.16 5.44
N PHE A 156 5.61 3.05 4.53
CA PHE A 156 6.74 2.90 3.61
C PHE A 156 7.83 3.95 3.89
N SER A 157 9.03 3.73 3.38
CA SER A 157 10.12 4.69 3.52
C SER A 157 9.93 5.86 2.55
N LYS A 158 9.48 5.56 1.34
CA LYS A 158 9.15 6.55 0.31
C LYS A 158 8.24 5.97 -0.78
N GLN A 159 7.64 6.88 -1.53
CA GLN A 159 7.03 6.60 -2.82
C GLN A 159 7.95 7.08 -3.94
N GLU A 160 8.19 6.22 -4.91
CA GLU A 160 8.84 6.54 -6.17
C GLU A 160 7.79 6.87 -7.23
N THR A 161 7.80 8.11 -7.71
CA THR A 161 6.98 8.56 -8.84
C THR A 161 7.78 8.63 -10.15
N PHE A 162 9.09 8.37 -10.09
CA PHE A 162 10.02 8.33 -11.22
C PHE A 162 10.07 9.59 -12.10
N GLU A 163 9.72 10.76 -11.55
CA GLU A 163 9.75 12.06 -12.24
C GLU A 163 11.08 12.38 -12.94
N GLN A 164 12.19 11.78 -12.47
CA GLN A 164 13.54 12.05 -12.98
C GLN A 164 14.12 10.91 -13.84
N GLY A 165 13.37 9.84 -14.13
CA GLY A 165 13.88 8.68 -14.89
C GLY A 165 14.01 7.38 -14.08
N PRO A 166 14.19 6.23 -14.76
CA PRO A 166 14.55 4.96 -14.11
C PRO A 166 16.02 4.93 -13.63
N ASP A 167 16.88 5.84 -14.11
CA ASP A 167 18.29 5.99 -13.67
C ASP A 167 18.43 7.03 -12.54
N THR A 168 17.41 7.14 -11.69
CA THR A 168 17.39 7.99 -10.49
C THR A 168 18.01 7.26 -9.29
N GLU A 169 18.22 7.96 -8.16
CA GLU A 169 18.93 7.45 -6.98
C GLU A 169 18.36 6.11 -6.47
N GLY A 170 18.90 5.00 -6.97
CA GLY A 170 18.60 3.64 -6.52
C GLY A 170 18.11 2.68 -7.59
N TRP A 171 17.83 3.11 -8.82
CA TRP A 171 17.28 2.27 -9.89
C TRP A 171 18.15 2.28 -11.16
N THR A 172 17.99 1.26 -12.00
CA THR A 172 18.64 1.19 -13.31
C THR A 172 17.85 0.33 -14.30
N ALA A 173 17.90 0.69 -15.58
CA ALA A 173 17.36 -0.11 -16.67
C ALA A 173 18.29 -1.28 -17.05
N ALA A 174 17.73 -2.44 -17.40
CA ALA A 174 18.51 -3.62 -17.80
C ALA A 174 18.68 -3.74 -19.33
N ASP A 175 19.79 -4.37 -19.75
CA ASP A 175 20.11 -4.64 -21.17
C ASP A 175 20.60 -6.10 -21.34
N HIS A 176 19.66 -7.03 -21.55
CA HIS A 176 19.92 -8.47 -21.63
C HIS A 176 18.73 -9.22 -22.25
N GLN A 177 18.89 -10.52 -22.48
CA GLN A 177 17.85 -11.37 -23.08
C GLN A 177 17.24 -12.28 -22.02
N ILE A 178 15.91 -12.35 -21.95
CA ILE A 178 15.16 -13.38 -21.23
C ILE A 178 14.07 -13.95 -22.13
N GLY A 179 13.86 -15.27 -22.11
CA GLY A 179 12.85 -15.91 -22.95
C GLY A 179 12.95 -15.48 -24.43
N GLN A 180 11.86 -14.94 -24.96
CA GLN A 180 11.78 -14.43 -26.33
C GLN A 180 12.02 -12.91 -26.43
N THR A 181 12.27 -12.22 -25.32
CA THR A 181 12.36 -10.76 -25.24
C THR A 181 13.79 -10.27 -24.97
N ARG A 182 14.26 -9.31 -25.77
CA ARG A 182 15.43 -8.50 -25.46
C ARG A 182 14.98 -7.31 -24.60
N PHE A 183 15.48 -7.20 -23.39
CA PHE A 183 15.36 -5.95 -22.64
C PHE A 183 16.38 -4.94 -23.18
N ASP A 184 15.88 -3.74 -23.45
CA ASP A 184 16.64 -2.60 -23.97
C ASP A 184 16.19 -1.34 -23.20
N PRO A 185 17.11 -0.59 -22.57
CA PRO A 185 16.77 0.65 -21.87
C PRO A 185 16.03 1.68 -22.75
N ALA A 186 16.17 1.61 -24.08
CA ALA A 186 15.43 2.46 -25.02
C ALA A 186 13.92 2.13 -25.10
N GLN A 187 13.42 1.17 -24.32
CA GLN A 187 11.99 0.84 -24.22
C GLN A 187 11.34 1.39 -22.94
N ILE A 188 12.08 2.18 -22.18
CA ILE A 188 11.65 2.71 -20.90
C ILE A 188 11.61 4.23 -21.02
N ASP A 189 10.40 4.78 -20.98
CA ASP A 189 10.16 6.21 -21.01
C ASP A 189 9.63 6.66 -19.63
N THR A 190 9.87 7.92 -19.28
CA THR A 190 9.25 8.56 -18.12
C THR A 190 8.36 9.70 -18.55
N HIS A 191 7.18 9.74 -17.95
CA HIS A 191 6.15 10.70 -18.26
C HIS A 191 5.78 11.46 -17.00
N ASP A 192 5.80 12.79 -17.09
CA ASP A 192 5.31 13.65 -16.00
C ASP A 192 3.87 13.23 -15.66
N GLU A 193 3.59 13.03 -14.37
CA GLU A 193 2.28 12.57 -13.83
C GLU A 193 1.85 11.12 -14.15
N GLU A 194 2.48 10.43 -15.11
CA GLU A 194 2.14 9.04 -15.51
C GLU A 194 3.17 7.98 -15.07
N GLY A 195 4.32 8.40 -14.51
CA GLY A 195 5.35 7.51 -13.98
C GLY A 195 6.25 6.91 -15.07
N ILE A 196 6.53 5.60 -14.98
CA ILE A 196 7.32 4.85 -15.98
C ILE A 196 6.40 4.18 -16.98
N VAL A 197 6.74 4.27 -18.26
CA VAL A 197 6.11 3.50 -19.34
C VAL A 197 7.13 2.54 -19.93
N ILE A 198 6.84 1.24 -19.86
CA ILE A 198 7.63 0.19 -20.51
C ILE A 198 6.90 -0.24 -21.79
N THR A 199 7.49 0.06 -22.94
CA THR A 199 6.93 -0.33 -24.24
C THR A 199 7.42 -1.72 -24.65
N MET A 200 6.54 -2.53 -25.24
CA MET A 200 6.91 -3.76 -25.93
C MET A 200 6.60 -3.64 -27.41
N ASN A 201 7.62 -3.89 -28.23
CA ASN A 201 7.52 -3.89 -29.69
C ASN A 201 6.75 -5.12 -30.22
N PRO A 202 6.28 -5.08 -31.48
CA PRO A 202 5.42 -6.11 -32.06
C PRO A 202 6.01 -7.52 -31.96
N GLY A 203 5.17 -8.47 -31.56
CA GLY A 203 5.53 -9.86 -31.38
C GLY A 203 6.40 -10.14 -30.14
N GLY A 204 6.54 -9.18 -29.22
CA GLY A 204 7.21 -9.34 -27.94
C GLY A 204 8.72 -9.48 -28.00
N LYS A 205 9.36 -8.92 -29.04
CA LYS A 205 10.78 -9.10 -29.32
C LYS A 205 11.69 -8.22 -28.46
N THR A 206 11.25 -7.01 -28.16
CA THR A 206 12.01 -6.04 -27.37
C THR A 206 11.06 -5.37 -26.38
N SER A 207 11.51 -5.21 -25.14
CA SER A 207 10.79 -4.46 -24.10
C SER A 207 11.76 -3.94 -23.05
N GLY A 208 11.31 -3.61 -21.84
CA GLY A 208 12.13 -3.06 -20.77
C GLY A 208 12.04 -3.86 -19.46
N GLU A 209 13.07 -3.67 -18.65
CA GLU A 209 13.16 -4.10 -17.26
C GLU A 209 13.85 -2.99 -16.47
N ILE A 210 13.28 -2.66 -15.31
CA ILE A 210 13.91 -1.79 -14.30
C ILE A 210 14.18 -2.60 -13.05
N ARG A 211 15.25 -2.25 -12.34
CA ARG A 211 15.61 -2.89 -11.06
C ARG A 211 16.35 -1.95 -10.13
N THR A 212 16.29 -2.25 -8.84
CA THR A 212 17.11 -1.54 -7.86
C THR A 212 18.61 -1.80 -8.11
N MET A 213 19.44 -0.77 -7.98
CA MET A 213 20.91 -0.89 -8.10
C MET A 213 21.51 -1.72 -6.98
N HIS A 214 20.86 -1.72 -5.81
CA HIS A 214 21.29 -2.45 -4.63
C HIS A 214 20.17 -3.40 -4.18
N PRO A 215 20.53 -4.59 -3.67
CA PRO A 215 19.56 -5.48 -3.05
C PRO A 215 18.85 -4.78 -1.89
N VAL A 216 17.55 -5.00 -1.81
CA VAL A 216 16.68 -4.65 -0.69
C VAL A 216 16.49 -5.89 0.19
N SER A 217 16.02 -5.69 1.42
CA SER A 217 15.91 -6.76 2.42
C SER A 217 14.47 -6.90 2.88
N TYR A 218 14.22 -7.28 4.13
CA TYR A 218 12.87 -7.35 4.65
C TYR A 218 12.15 -6.00 4.56
N GLY A 219 10.84 -6.06 4.33
CA GLY A 219 9.98 -4.90 4.10
C GLY A 219 8.80 -5.24 3.20
N SER A 220 7.90 -4.28 3.03
CA SER A 220 6.83 -4.36 2.04
C SER A 220 7.20 -3.55 0.80
N TYR A 221 6.94 -4.14 -0.36
CA TYR A 221 7.17 -3.55 -1.68
C TYR A 221 5.87 -3.51 -2.44
N GLU A 222 5.44 -2.33 -2.87
CA GLU A 222 4.16 -2.15 -3.54
C GLU A 222 4.34 -1.42 -4.86
N ILE A 223 3.58 -1.83 -5.87
CA ILE A 223 3.54 -1.19 -7.20
C ILE A 223 2.10 -0.89 -7.56
N ALA A 224 1.85 0.32 -8.09
CA ALA A 224 0.64 0.60 -8.84
C ALA A 224 0.94 0.57 -10.32
N MET A 225 0.23 -0.31 -11.03
CA MET A 225 0.43 -0.47 -12.47
C MET A 225 -0.87 -0.75 -13.22
N THR A 226 -0.83 -0.46 -14.52
CA THR A 226 -1.82 -0.90 -15.50
C THR A 226 -1.08 -1.77 -16.51
N VAL A 227 -1.41 -3.07 -16.53
CA VAL A 227 -0.78 -4.01 -17.46
C VAL A 227 -1.42 -3.89 -18.84
N PRO A 228 -0.69 -4.18 -19.94
CA PRO A 228 -1.25 -4.13 -21.29
C PRO A 228 -2.22 -5.28 -21.56
N ASP A 229 -3.18 -5.07 -22.47
CA ASP A 229 -3.89 -6.16 -23.15
C ASP A 229 -3.02 -6.71 -24.28
N ASN A 230 -2.11 -7.62 -23.95
CA ASN A 230 -1.21 -8.28 -24.87
C ASN A 230 -1.03 -9.79 -24.56
N PRO A 231 -2.02 -10.63 -24.94
CA PRO A 231 -2.00 -12.06 -24.64
C PRO A 231 -0.72 -12.79 -25.09
N GLY A 232 -0.23 -13.72 -24.28
CA GLY A 232 1.03 -14.44 -24.51
C GLY A 232 2.28 -13.74 -23.98
N THR A 233 2.07 -12.70 -23.17
CA THR A 233 3.11 -11.98 -22.43
C THR A 233 2.70 -11.83 -20.98
N LEU A 234 3.64 -11.47 -20.12
CA LEU A 234 3.38 -11.24 -18.70
C LEU A 234 4.18 -10.06 -18.17
N THR A 235 3.68 -9.46 -17.10
CA THR A 235 4.36 -8.43 -16.31
C THR A 235 4.82 -9.04 -15.00
N GLY A 236 6.13 -9.01 -14.74
CA GLY A 236 6.72 -9.46 -13.49
C GLY A 236 6.96 -8.29 -12.55
N PHE A 237 6.54 -8.41 -11.30
CA PHE A 237 6.97 -7.60 -10.16
C PHE A 237 7.55 -8.52 -9.09
N PHE A 238 8.86 -8.45 -8.86
CA PHE A 238 9.54 -9.54 -8.18
C PHE A 238 10.80 -9.10 -7.44
N LEU A 239 11.21 -9.91 -6.47
CA LEU A 239 12.50 -9.83 -5.80
C LEU A 239 13.38 -10.96 -6.34
N TYR A 240 14.59 -10.63 -6.82
CA TYR A 240 15.53 -11.63 -7.36
C TYR A 240 16.95 -11.44 -6.84
N GLY A 241 17.62 -12.55 -6.52
CA GLY A 241 19.04 -12.62 -6.20
C GLY A 241 19.71 -13.78 -6.91
N ALA A 242 20.82 -13.51 -7.59
CA ALA A 242 21.60 -14.55 -8.25
C ALA A 242 22.24 -15.52 -7.24
N PRO A 243 22.44 -16.81 -7.61
CA PRO A 243 22.16 -17.41 -8.92
C PRO A 243 20.67 -17.74 -9.14
N ASP A 244 20.34 -18.07 -10.37
CA ASP A 244 18.98 -18.40 -10.80
C ASP A 244 18.34 -19.51 -9.96
N TYR A 245 17.08 -19.34 -9.57
CA TYR A 245 16.32 -20.23 -8.69
C TYR A 245 16.79 -20.33 -7.23
N ASP A 246 17.85 -19.63 -6.82
CA ASP A 246 18.31 -19.67 -5.44
C ASP A 246 17.60 -18.64 -4.55
N HIS A 247 17.23 -17.47 -5.11
CA HIS A 247 16.60 -16.40 -4.34
C HIS A 247 15.59 -15.63 -5.18
N GLU A 248 14.30 -15.97 -5.08
CA GLU A 248 13.27 -15.28 -5.88
C GLU A 248 11.88 -15.33 -5.24
N ILE A 249 11.12 -14.23 -5.36
CA ILE A 249 9.73 -14.07 -4.92
C ILE A 249 9.01 -13.25 -5.98
N ASP A 250 7.97 -13.81 -6.61
CA ASP A 250 7.36 -13.22 -7.80
C ASP A 250 5.87 -12.95 -7.64
N ILE A 251 5.44 -11.84 -8.23
CA ILE A 251 4.10 -11.65 -8.76
C ILE A 251 4.23 -11.54 -10.27
N GLU A 252 3.70 -12.52 -11.00
CA GLU A 252 3.59 -12.47 -12.46
C GLU A 252 2.11 -12.31 -12.85
N VAL A 253 1.79 -11.23 -13.55
CA VAL A 253 0.43 -10.93 -14.02
C VAL A 253 0.36 -11.21 -15.52
N MET A 254 -0.61 -12.03 -15.93
CA MET A 254 -0.88 -12.21 -17.36
C MET A 254 -1.39 -10.91 -17.96
N ASN A 255 -0.80 -10.51 -19.09
CA ASN A 255 -1.16 -9.29 -19.79
C ASN A 255 -2.38 -9.51 -20.67
N ASP A 256 -3.49 -9.90 -20.06
CA ASP A 256 -4.79 -10.07 -20.71
C ASP A 256 -5.93 -9.91 -19.69
N GLN A 257 -7.17 -10.01 -20.17
CA GLN A 257 -8.36 -9.76 -19.36
C GLN A 257 -8.73 -10.93 -18.43
N THR A 258 -7.92 -11.99 -18.34
CA THR A 258 -8.28 -13.18 -17.55
C THR A 258 -8.16 -12.95 -16.05
N GLY A 259 -7.33 -11.99 -15.63
CA GLY A 259 -6.99 -11.81 -14.22
C GLY A 259 -6.14 -12.95 -13.67
N GLU A 260 -5.47 -13.75 -14.51
CA GLU A 260 -4.56 -14.79 -14.07
C GLU A 260 -3.27 -14.18 -13.48
N ILE A 261 -3.01 -14.50 -12.21
CA ILE A 261 -1.83 -14.05 -11.47
C ILE A 261 -1.09 -15.28 -10.94
N TRP A 262 0.22 -15.32 -11.13
CA TRP A 262 1.10 -16.34 -10.58
C TRP A 262 1.93 -15.75 -9.45
N LEU A 263 1.94 -16.46 -8.33
CA LEU A 263 2.70 -16.14 -7.13
C LEU A 263 3.68 -17.29 -6.91
N THR A 264 4.96 -17.05 -7.13
CA THR A 264 6.01 -18.08 -7.03
C THR A 264 7.08 -17.69 -6.04
N THR A 265 7.71 -18.71 -5.47
CA THR A 265 8.96 -18.53 -4.73
C THR A 265 9.96 -19.58 -5.17
N TYR A 266 11.21 -19.15 -5.29
CA TYR A 266 12.34 -20.03 -5.54
C TYR A 266 13.37 -19.86 -4.43
N ALA A 267 13.84 -21.01 -3.93
CA ALA A 267 14.88 -21.07 -2.94
C ALA A 267 15.68 -22.37 -3.10
N ASP A 268 16.96 -22.36 -2.72
CA ASP A 268 17.85 -23.52 -2.79
C ASP A 268 17.95 -24.17 -4.19
N GLY A 269 17.87 -23.33 -5.24
CA GLY A 269 18.05 -23.75 -6.63
C GLY A 269 16.84 -24.45 -7.26
N LYS A 270 15.63 -24.21 -6.75
CA LYS A 270 14.39 -24.80 -7.27
C LYS A 270 13.14 -23.98 -6.91
N GLU A 271 12.06 -24.23 -7.64
CA GLU A 271 10.71 -23.78 -7.27
C GLU A 271 10.29 -24.44 -5.95
N GLN A 272 9.79 -23.63 -5.02
CA GLN A 272 9.29 -24.09 -3.73
C GLN A 272 7.77 -24.00 -3.68
N HIS A 273 7.22 -22.86 -4.12
CA HIS A 273 5.78 -22.62 -4.20
C HIS A 273 5.40 -22.07 -5.57
N ALA A 274 4.22 -22.46 -6.04
CA ALA A 274 3.57 -21.93 -7.22
C ALA A 274 2.05 -21.90 -7.02
N TYR A 275 1.51 -20.71 -6.82
CA TYR A 275 0.08 -20.43 -6.78
C TYR A 275 -0.32 -19.71 -8.05
N LYS A 276 -1.29 -20.23 -8.80
CA LYS A 276 -1.67 -19.73 -10.13
C LYS A 276 -3.18 -19.75 -10.23
N GLU A 277 -3.81 -18.59 -10.17
CA GLU A 277 -5.27 -18.48 -10.11
C GLU A 277 -5.78 -17.29 -10.92
N GLU A 278 -6.99 -17.44 -11.44
CA GLU A 278 -7.75 -16.35 -12.06
C GLU A 278 -8.51 -15.58 -10.99
N HIS A 279 -8.35 -14.26 -10.99
CA HIS A 279 -9.06 -13.34 -10.12
C HIS A 279 -10.18 -12.62 -10.87
N ALA A 280 -11.20 -12.15 -10.16
CA ALA A 280 -12.36 -11.50 -10.80
C ALA A 280 -12.08 -10.09 -11.37
N ILE A 281 -10.82 -9.66 -11.34
CA ILE A 281 -10.39 -8.35 -11.86
C ILE A 281 -9.90 -8.50 -13.31
N ASP A 282 -10.16 -7.49 -14.13
CA ASP A 282 -9.47 -7.33 -15.40
C ASP A 282 -8.25 -6.42 -15.17
N PRO A 283 -7.02 -6.95 -15.15
CA PRO A 283 -5.84 -6.17 -14.78
C PRO A 283 -5.47 -5.14 -15.87
N THR A 284 -6.07 -5.25 -17.07
CA THR A 284 -5.88 -4.31 -18.18
C THR A 284 -6.81 -3.10 -18.08
N ASP A 285 -7.89 -3.19 -17.29
CA ASP A 285 -8.92 -2.14 -17.16
C ASP A 285 -8.67 -1.22 -15.95
N GLY A 286 -7.50 -0.56 -15.95
CA GLY A 286 -7.18 0.52 -15.01
C GLY A 286 -6.00 0.23 -14.10
N ILE A 287 -5.93 0.99 -12.99
CA ILE A 287 -4.80 0.92 -12.05
C ILE A 287 -5.12 -0.11 -10.97
N HIS A 288 -4.20 -1.04 -10.76
CA HIS A 288 -4.24 -1.99 -9.66
C HIS A 288 -2.96 -1.92 -8.85
N THR A 289 -3.06 -2.21 -7.54
CA THR A 289 -1.90 -2.32 -6.66
C THR A 289 -1.55 -3.76 -6.38
N TYR A 290 -0.26 -4.06 -6.45
CA TYR A 290 0.30 -5.38 -6.14
C TYR A 290 1.36 -5.19 -5.06
N ARG A 291 1.34 -6.01 -4.02
CA ARG A 291 2.30 -5.90 -2.91
C ARG A 291 2.93 -7.23 -2.58
N ILE A 292 4.24 -7.21 -2.38
CA ILE A 292 5.02 -8.30 -1.78
C ILE A 292 5.43 -7.85 -0.37
N ASP A 293 4.99 -8.60 0.62
CA ASP A 293 5.45 -8.50 2.00
C ASP A 293 6.58 -9.51 2.19
N TYR A 294 7.84 -9.07 2.29
CA TYR A 294 9.00 -9.94 2.48
C TYR A 294 9.51 -9.82 3.91
N PHE A 295 9.24 -10.81 4.76
CA PHE A 295 9.57 -10.78 6.19
C PHE A 295 10.31 -12.05 6.65
N PRO A 296 10.98 -12.01 7.83
CA PRO A 296 11.74 -13.15 8.33
C PRO A 296 10.92 -14.43 8.56
N ASP A 297 9.61 -14.30 8.75
CA ASP A 297 8.70 -15.39 9.11
C ASP A 297 7.62 -15.69 8.07
N TYR A 298 7.41 -14.80 7.09
CA TYR A 298 6.59 -15.08 5.93
C TYR A 298 6.95 -14.24 4.70
N THR A 299 6.49 -14.70 3.53
CA THR A 299 6.22 -13.85 2.37
C THR A 299 4.72 -13.79 2.11
N GLY A 300 4.18 -12.60 1.87
CA GLY A 300 2.76 -12.36 1.61
C GLY A 300 2.56 -11.64 0.28
N PHE A 301 1.43 -11.91 -0.38
CA PHE A 301 1.12 -11.37 -1.69
C PHE A 301 -0.27 -10.74 -1.66
N PHE A 302 -0.38 -9.51 -2.16
CA PHE A 302 -1.62 -8.75 -2.10
C PHE A 302 -1.98 -8.15 -3.46
N LEU A 303 -3.28 -8.04 -3.70
CA LEU A 303 -3.88 -7.35 -4.82
C LEU A 303 -4.92 -6.37 -4.29
N ASN A 304 -4.78 -5.08 -4.61
CA ASN A 304 -5.68 -4.01 -4.14
C ASN A 304 -5.90 -4.03 -2.61
N GLY A 305 -4.84 -4.39 -1.87
CA GLY A 305 -4.86 -4.52 -0.40
C GLY A 305 -5.41 -5.84 0.16
N GLU A 306 -5.99 -6.72 -0.67
CA GLU A 306 -6.47 -8.05 -0.26
C GLU A 306 -5.34 -9.09 -0.35
N GLU A 307 -5.14 -9.88 0.71
CA GLU A 307 -4.14 -10.96 0.73
C GLU A 307 -4.58 -12.12 -0.17
N LEU A 308 -3.82 -12.37 -1.24
CA LEU A 308 -4.05 -13.48 -2.16
C LEU A 308 -3.46 -14.79 -1.63
N ALA A 309 -2.23 -14.72 -1.11
CA ALA A 309 -1.51 -15.87 -0.59
C ALA A 309 -0.45 -15.46 0.44
N ARG A 310 -0.07 -16.41 1.29
CA ARG A 310 1.04 -16.28 2.24
C ARG A 310 1.78 -17.60 2.38
N PHE A 311 3.11 -17.53 2.33
CA PHE A 311 3.99 -18.66 2.56
C PHE A 311 4.86 -18.40 3.79
N THR A 312 5.00 -19.39 4.66
CA THR A 312 5.78 -19.30 5.92
C THR A 312 7.07 -20.14 5.86
N ASP A 313 7.35 -20.71 4.70
CA ASP A 313 8.56 -21.46 4.36
C ASP A 313 8.82 -21.38 2.84
N GLY A 314 9.95 -21.91 2.38
CA GLY A 314 10.20 -22.06 0.94
C GLY A 314 10.48 -20.75 0.20
N TYR A 315 11.08 -19.76 0.88
CA TYR A 315 11.53 -18.51 0.26
C TYR A 315 12.92 -18.14 0.81
N SER A 316 13.62 -17.28 0.07
CA SER A 316 14.95 -16.80 0.44
C SER A 316 14.91 -15.86 1.66
N HIS A 317 15.98 -15.84 2.45
CA HIS A 317 16.22 -14.87 3.52
C HIS A 317 17.38 -13.91 3.21
N GLU A 318 17.90 -13.98 1.99
CA GLU A 318 18.97 -13.10 1.52
C GLU A 318 18.39 -11.81 0.92
N PRO A 319 19.16 -10.69 0.96
CA PRO A 319 18.79 -9.49 0.22
C PRO A 319 18.71 -9.75 -1.29
N MET A 320 17.68 -9.21 -1.93
CA MET A 320 17.37 -9.40 -3.36
C MET A 320 17.13 -8.06 -4.04
N GLN A 321 17.38 -7.95 -5.34
CA GLN A 321 17.01 -6.74 -6.09
C GLN A 321 15.50 -6.76 -6.34
N LEU A 322 14.84 -5.61 -6.16
CA LEU A 322 13.45 -5.43 -6.57
C LEU A 322 13.43 -5.09 -8.06
N MET A 323 12.60 -5.78 -8.82
CA MET A 323 12.59 -5.73 -10.28
C MET A 323 11.15 -5.64 -10.81
N VAL A 324 11.01 -4.96 -11.95
CA VAL A 324 9.78 -4.95 -12.75
C VAL A 324 10.16 -5.15 -14.21
N ASN A 325 9.48 -6.07 -14.91
CA ASN A 325 9.69 -6.27 -16.33
C ASN A 325 8.40 -6.61 -17.07
N TYR A 326 8.46 -6.44 -18.39
CA TYR A 326 7.38 -6.79 -19.31
C TYR A 326 7.94 -7.69 -20.41
N TRP A 327 7.56 -8.97 -20.44
CA TRP A 327 8.26 -9.94 -21.28
C TRP A 327 7.39 -11.07 -21.84
N ARG A 328 7.95 -11.71 -22.85
CA ARG A 328 7.38 -12.86 -23.55
C ARG A 328 8.13 -14.14 -23.17
N PRO A 329 7.53 -15.02 -22.36
CA PRO A 329 8.13 -16.32 -22.09
C PRO A 329 8.15 -17.22 -23.33
N SER A 330 9.03 -18.22 -23.33
CA SER A 330 9.12 -19.20 -24.43
C SER A 330 8.06 -20.30 -24.37
N TRP A 331 7.39 -20.45 -23.22
CA TRP A 331 6.43 -21.51 -22.94
C TRP A 331 4.96 -21.09 -23.11
N LEU A 332 4.65 -19.80 -23.27
CA LEU A 332 3.31 -19.36 -23.66
C LEU A 332 3.17 -19.42 -25.19
N ASP A 333 2.19 -20.19 -25.66
CA ASP A 333 1.96 -20.49 -27.08
C ASP A 333 1.09 -19.43 -27.81
N GLN A 334 0.64 -18.40 -27.08
CA GLN A 334 -0.13 -17.31 -27.66
C GLN A 334 0.76 -16.34 -28.44
N THR A 335 0.15 -15.66 -29.42
CA THR A 335 0.84 -14.67 -30.26
C THR A 335 0.56 -13.28 -29.71
N PRO A 336 1.59 -12.54 -29.27
CA PRO A 336 1.44 -11.15 -28.86
C PRO A 336 0.96 -10.25 -29.99
N ALA A 337 0.53 -9.05 -29.63
CA ALA A 337 0.12 -7.97 -30.52
C ALA A 337 1.14 -7.71 -31.63
N ASP A 338 0.62 -7.29 -32.80
CA ASP A 338 1.39 -6.87 -33.96
C ASP A 338 1.67 -5.35 -33.99
N GLU A 339 1.31 -4.65 -32.92
CA GLU A 339 1.62 -3.26 -32.63
C GLU A 339 2.35 -3.11 -31.28
N ASP A 340 2.81 -1.88 -30.99
CA ASP A 340 3.42 -1.55 -29.71
C ASP A 340 2.36 -1.60 -28.61
N THR A 341 2.72 -2.14 -27.45
CA THR A 341 1.86 -2.18 -26.25
C THR A 341 2.65 -1.68 -25.05
N GLN A 342 1.95 -1.17 -24.03
CA GLN A 342 2.57 -0.41 -22.96
C GLN A 342 2.14 -0.92 -21.58
N LEU A 343 3.13 -1.18 -20.73
CA LEU A 343 2.96 -1.29 -19.30
C LEU A 343 3.15 0.09 -18.68
N HIS A 344 2.19 0.52 -17.86
CA HIS A 344 2.27 1.77 -17.11
C HIS A 344 2.53 1.49 -15.63
N ILE A 345 3.61 2.02 -15.08
CA ILE A 345 3.98 1.95 -13.67
C ILE A 345 3.81 3.35 -13.10
N HIS A 346 2.72 3.58 -12.36
CA HIS A 346 2.33 4.90 -11.87
C HIS A 346 3.19 5.32 -10.67
N TRP A 347 3.45 4.38 -9.75
CA TRP A 347 4.33 4.59 -8.61
C TRP A 347 4.78 3.26 -7.99
N MET A 348 5.83 3.31 -7.17
CA MET A 348 6.27 2.20 -6.34
C MET A 348 6.58 2.64 -4.90
N ASN A 349 6.10 1.91 -3.91
CA ASN A 349 6.44 2.13 -2.50
C ASN A 349 7.44 1.08 -2.01
N HIS A 350 8.41 1.48 -1.18
CA HIS A 350 9.36 0.57 -0.53
C HIS A 350 9.97 1.12 0.77
#